data_AF-A0A0C2DIC2-F1
#
_entry.id   AF-A0A0C2DIC2-F1
#
_cell.length_a   1.000
_cell.length_b   1.000
_cell.length_c   1.000
_cell.angle_alpha   90.00
_cell.angle_beta   90.00
_cell.angle_gamma   90.00
#
_symmetry.space_group_name_H-M   'P 1'
#
loop_
_entity.id
_entity.type
_entity.pdbx_description
1 polymer ?
#
loop_
_entity_poly.entity_id
_entity_poly.type
_entity_poly.pdbx_seq_one_letter_code
_entity_poly.pdbx_strand_id
1 'polypeptide(L)'
;MERRRSESRRREQAESQWNWSTTFPRLNLNDLHLRSLKLKIKLQTGPFGYKSIGLLIFNDYEHRRGGRSILQPCCCLTCTPWRKLIENPSVPIETELPLTILNK
;
A
#
# COMPACT_ATOMS: atom_id res chain seq x y z
N MET A 1 -37.15 -0.53 -8.70
CA MET A 1 -36.32 -0.94 -7.54
C MET A 1 -34.81 -0.88 -7.83
N GLU A 2 -34.38 -0.85 -9.10
CA GLU A 2 -32.95 -0.80 -9.49
C GLU A 2 -32.23 0.53 -9.26
N ARG A 3 -32.91 1.67 -9.43
CA ARG A 3 -32.30 3.02 -9.23
C ARG A 3 -31.74 3.23 -7.81
N ARG A 4 -32.41 2.67 -6.79
CA ARG A 4 -31.94 2.78 -5.39
C ARG A 4 -30.66 1.96 -5.14
N ARG A 5 -30.48 0.84 -5.85
CA ARG A 5 -29.26 0.01 -5.76
C ARG A 5 -28.07 0.68 -6.45
N SER A 6 -28.28 1.36 -7.58
CA SER A 6 -27.20 2.08 -8.27
C SER A 6 -26.75 3.33 -7.51
N GLU A 7 -27.67 4.05 -6.87
CA GLU A 7 -27.35 5.19 -6.01
C GLU A 7 -26.57 4.78 -4.74
N SER A 8 -26.96 3.67 -4.10
CA SER A 8 -26.25 3.14 -2.93
C SER A 8 -24.80 2.75 -3.26
N ARG A 9 -24.59 2.03 -4.37
CA ARG A 9 -23.24 1.64 -4.83
C ARG A 9 -22.36 2.84 -5.16
N ARG A 10 -22.94 3.90 -5.73
CA ARG A 10 -22.22 5.15 -6.02
C ARG A 10 -21.82 5.89 -4.75
N ARG A 11 -22.67 5.88 -3.71
CA ARG A 11 -22.33 6.45 -2.40
C ARG A 11 -21.23 5.66 -1.69
N GLU A 12 -21.31 4.33 -1.68
CA GLU A 12 -20.26 3.47 -1.11
C GLU A 12 -18.90 3.67 -1.80
N GLN A 13 -18.90 3.85 -3.14
CA GLN A 13 -17.69 4.18 -3.89
C GLN A 13 -17.13 5.55 -3.54
N ALA A 14 -17.98 6.56 -3.39
CA ALA A 14 -17.56 7.91 -3.01
C ALA A 14 -17.01 7.94 -1.56
N GLU A 15 -17.60 7.18 -0.65
CA GLU A 15 -17.16 7.07 0.76
C GLU A 15 -15.83 6.31 0.94
N SER A 16 -15.40 5.54 -0.07
CA SER A 16 -14.15 4.77 -0.03
C SER A 16 -12.96 5.46 -0.73
N GLN A 17 -13.14 6.68 -1.24
CA GLN A 17 -12.06 7.48 -1.83
C GLN A 17 -11.46 8.45 -0.82
N TRP A 18 -10.16 8.30 -0.53
CA TRP A 18 -9.49 9.19 0.43
C TRP A 18 -8.79 10.38 -0.22
N ASN A 19 -8.14 10.20 -1.39
CA ASN A 19 -7.33 11.22 -2.07
C ASN A 19 -6.44 12.05 -1.11
N TRP A 20 -5.93 11.41 -0.06
CA TRP A 20 -5.10 12.00 0.99
C TRP A 20 -3.63 11.85 0.62
N SER A 21 -2.80 12.82 1.02
CA SER A 21 -1.34 12.69 0.99
C SER A 21 -0.72 12.89 2.37
N THR A 22 0.39 12.22 2.63
CA THR A 22 1.23 12.44 3.81
C THR A 22 2.70 12.43 3.39
N THR A 23 3.53 13.16 4.11
CA THR A 23 4.96 13.25 3.86
C THR A 23 5.72 12.65 5.04
N PHE A 24 6.81 11.98 4.74
CA PHE A 24 7.78 11.56 5.73
C PHE A 24 8.93 12.57 5.76
N PRO A 25 9.63 12.74 6.90
CA PRO A 25 10.84 13.56 6.96
C PRO A 25 11.79 13.17 5.85
N ARG A 26 12.58 14.14 5.35
CA ARG A 26 13.50 13.93 4.22
C ARG A 26 14.45 12.78 4.56
N LEU A 27 14.15 11.60 4.02
CA LEU A 27 15.00 10.43 4.17
C LEU A 27 16.16 10.56 3.17
N ASN A 28 17.34 10.11 3.58
CA ASN A 28 18.39 9.85 2.62
C ASN A 28 17.87 8.79 1.64
N LEU A 29 17.69 9.18 0.38
CA LEU A 29 17.17 8.29 -0.67
C LEU A 29 18.08 7.06 -0.84
N ASN A 30 19.37 7.22 -0.56
CA ASN A 30 20.32 6.10 -0.58
C ASN A 30 19.99 5.04 0.48
N ASP A 31 19.29 5.36 1.56
CA ASP A 31 18.90 4.40 2.59
C ASP A 31 17.54 3.76 2.32
N LEU A 32 16.81 4.18 1.29
CA LEU A 32 15.43 3.72 1.04
C LEU A 32 15.36 2.20 0.84
N HIS A 33 16.41 1.60 0.28
CA HIS A 33 16.58 0.16 0.14
C HIS A 33 16.59 -0.60 1.49
N LEU A 34 16.91 0.07 2.62
CA LEU A 34 16.93 -0.48 3.98
C LEU A 34 15.61 -0.26 4.73
N ARG A 35 14.68 0.50 4.15
CA ARG A 35 13.44 0.91 4.83
C ARG A 35 12.27 0.00 4.45
N SER A 36 11.23 0.08 5.27
CA SER A 36 9.92 -0.49 4.94
C SER A 36 8.83 0.54 5.19
N LEU A 37 7.82 0.58 4.33
CA LEU A 37 6.58 1.30 4.55
C LEU A 37 5.45 0.29 4.80
N LYS A 38 4.76 0.42 5.94
CA LYS A 38 3.62 -0.42 6.30
C LYS A 38 2.34 0.39 6.27
N LEU A 39 1.44 0.06 5.36
CA LEU A 39 0.09 0.60 5.31
C LEU A 39 -0.88 -0.36 5.99
N LYS A 40 -1.74 0.15 6.87
CA LYS A 40 -2.80 -0.62 7.52
C LYS A 40 -4.13 0.06 7.24
N ILE A 41 -5.07 -0.69 6.70
CA ILE A 41 -6.45 -0.23 6.56
C ILE A 41 -7.22 -0.66 7.80
N LYS A 42 -7.92 0.28 8.42
CA LYS A 42 -8.69 0.06 9.65
C LYS A 42 -10.15 0.46 9.44
N LEU A 43 -11.05 -0.37 9.94
CA LEU A 43 -12.47 -0.09 10.07
C LEU A 43 -12.72 0.53 11.45
N GLN A 44 -13.42 1.67 11.50
CA GLN A 44 -13.88 2.24 12.76
C GLN A 44 -15.06 1.42 13.29
N THR A 45 -14.95 0.92 14.52
CA THR A 45 -15.97 0.06 15.17
C THR A 45 -16.70 0.78 16.31
N GLY A 46 -16.40 2.06 16.54
CA GLY A 46 -16.98 2.89 17.60
C GLY A 46 -16.23 4.21 17.73
N PRO A 47 -16.57 5.06 18.72
CA PRO A 47 -15.94 6.38 18.90
C PRO A 47 -14.43 6.30 19.15
N PHE A 48 -13.95 5.21 19.75
CA PHE A 48 -12.51 4.99 20.03
C PHE A 48 -11.99 3.65 19.50
N GLY A 49 -12.85 2.86 18.83
CA GLY A 49 -12.53 1.49 18.40
C GLY A 49 -12.13 1.43 16.92
N TYR A 50 -11.02 0.75 16.63
CA TYR A 50 -10.59 0.45 15.27
C TYR A 50 -10.16 -1.01 15.12
N LYS A 51 -10.73 -1.72 14.15
CA LYS A 51 -10.32 -3.07 13.74
C LYS A 51 -9.48 -2.98 12.47
N SER A 52 -8.29 -3.60 12.45
CA SER A 52 -7.51 -3.69 11.22
C SER A 52 -8.15 -4.70 10.28
N ILE A 53 -8.41 -4.31 9.03
CA ILE A 53 -9.05 -5.17 8.01
C ILE A 53 -8.04 -5.69 7.00
N GLY A 54 -6.96 -4.94 6.76
CA GLY A 54 -5.89 -5.38 5.87
C GLY A 54 -4.61 -4.60 6.06
N LEU A 55 -3.52 -5.15 5.53
CA LEU A 55 -2.22 -4.47 5.50
C LEU A 55 -1.50 -4.67 4.17
N LEU A 56 -0.57 -3.74 3.90
CA LEU A 56 0.44 -3.82 2.85
C LEU A 56 1.80 -3.46 3.45
N ILE A 57 2.85 -4.12 2.99
CA ILE A 57 4.22 -3.82 3.37
C ILE A 57 5.05 -3.66 2.11
N PHE A 58 5.60 -2.47 1.91
CA PHE A 58 6.55 -2.16 0.86
C PHE A 58 7.95 -2.21 1.45
N ASN A 59 8.80 -3.07 0.88
CA ASN A 59 10.22 -3.15 1.19
C ASN A 59 10.94 -4.00 0.14
N ASP A 60 12.27 -4.08 0.25
CA ASP A 60 13.11 -4.96 -0.56
C ASP A 60 13.73 -6.12 0.26
N TYR A 61 13.17 -6.43 1.45
CA TYR A 61 13.79 -7.37 2.41
C TYR A 61 13.87 -8.81 1.90
N GLU A 62 12.83 -9.30 1.20
CA GLU A 62 12.80 -10.69 0.72
C GLU A 62 13.91 -10.98 -0.31
N HIS A 63 14.34 -9.98 -1.09
CA HIS A 63 15.45 -10.12 -2.03
C HIS A 63 16.81 -10.23 -1.35
N ARG A 64 17.00 -9.50 -0.25
CA ARG A 64 18.26 -9.55 0.51
C ARG A 64 18.48 -10.89 1.18
N ARG A 65 17.41 -11.56 1.63
CA ARG A 65 17.50 -12.86 2.31
C ARG A 65 17.67 -14.05 1.36
N GLY A 66 17.22 -13.92 0.10
CA GLY A 66 17.16 -15.04 -0.85
C GLY A 66 18.34 -15.20 -1.82
N GLY A 67 19.38 -14.36 -1.75
CA GLY A 67 20.57 -14.49 -2.62
C GLY A 67 20.31 -14.36 -4.12
N ARG A 68 19.12 -13.93 -4.54
CA ARG A 68 18.81 -13.68 -5.95
C ARG A 68 19.40 -12.34 -6.36
N SER A 69 20.21 -12.38 -7.41
CA SER A 69 20.82 -11.21 -8.04
C SER A 69 19.82 -10.07 -8.22
N ILE A 70 20.29 -8.83 -8.01
CA ILE A 70 19.57 -7.56 -8.18
C ILE A 70 18.91 -7.46 -9.58
N LEU A 71 19.41 -8.25 -10.54
CA LEU A 71 18.99 -8.28 -11.94
C LEU A 71 17.77 -9.16 -12.25
N GLN A 72 17.20 -9.92 -11.29
CA GLN A 72 15.97 -10.68 -11.54
C GLN A 72 14.72 -9.84 -11.20
N PRO A 73 13.73 -9.74 -12.11
CA PRO A 73 12.48 -9.06 -11.83
C PRO A 73 11.74 -9.77 -10.71
N CYS A 74 11.36 -8.99 -9.69
CA CYS A 74 10.65 -9.46 -8.53
C CYS A 74 9.21 -9.88 -8.90
N CYS A 75 8.78 -11.06 -8.44
CA CYS A 75 7.38 -11.52 -8.54
C CYS A 75 6.50 -11.05 -7.36
N CYS A 76 7.09 -10.44 -6.33
CA CYS A 76 6.39 -9.94 -5.14
C CYS A 76 5.68 -8.62 -5.48
N LEU A 77 4.35 -8.63 -5.38
CA LEU A 77 3.47 -7.53 -5.79
C LEU A 77 3.82 -6.18 -5.13
N THR A 78 4.32 -6.18 -3.90
CA THR A 78 4.67 -4.94 -3.16
C THR A 78 6.11 -4.48 -3.35
N CYS A 79 7.02 -5.36 -3.81
CA CYS A 79 8.42 -5.00 -4.00
C CYS A 79 8.66 -4.25 -5.31
N THR A 80 7.93 -4.60 -6.38
CA THR A 80 8.01 -3.90 -7.67
C THR A 80 7.76 -2.40 -7.57
N PRO A 81 6.68 -1.91 -6.94
CA PRO A 81 6.48 -0.47 -6.75
C PRO A 81 7.52 0.15 -5.82
N TRP A 82 8.02 -0.59 -4.82
CA TRP A 82 9.08 -0.10 -3.94
C TRP A 82 10.41 0.11 -4.69
N ARG A 83 10.78 -0.82 -5.58
CA ARG A 83 11.97 -0.69 -6.42
C ARG A 83 11.86 0.44 -7.43
N LYS A 84 10.70 0.57 -8.09
CA LYS A 84 10.43 1.72 -8.98
C LYS A 84 10.63 3.05 -8.27
N LEU A 85 10.24 3.15 -6.99
CA LEU A 85 10.45 4.36 -6.18
C LEU A 85 11.93 4.62 -5.89
N ILE A 86 12.70 3.56 -5.61
CA ILE A 86 14.15 3.66 -5.38
C ILE A 86 14.87 4.07 -6.67
N GLU A 87 14.52 3.48 -7.80
CA GLU A 87 15.12 3.74 -9.11
C GLU A 87 14.77 5.13 -9.64
N ASN A 88 13.54 5.60 -9.41
CA ASN A 88 13.03 6.87 -9.93
C ASN A 88 12.25 7.65 -8.84
N PRO A 89 12.93 8.25 -7.86
CA PRO A 89 12.28 8.86 -6.69
C PRO A 89 11.46 10.12 -7.00
N SER A 90 11.63 10.72 -8.18
CA SER A 90 10.93 11.93 -8.60
C SER A 90 9.59 11.66 -9.30
N VAL A 91 9.26 10.40 -9.60
CA VAL A 91 8.06 10.03 -10.36
C VAL A 91 7.04 9.37 -9.44
N PRO A 92 5.80 9.89 -9.35
CA PRO A 92 4.73 9.23 -8.61
C PRO A 92 4.43 7.82 -9.17
N ILE A 93 4.12 6.89 -8.27
CA ILE A 93 3.78 5.51 -8.63
C ILE A 93 2.34 5.23 -8.22
N GLU A 94 1.50 4.94 -9.21
CA GLU A 94 0.13 4.50 -9.02
C GLU A 94 0.06 2.99 -9.22
N THR A 95 -0.50 2.27 -8.25
CA THR A 95 -0.62 0.81 -8.31
C THR A 95 -1.78 0.31 -7.47
N GLU A 96 -2.56 -0.61 -8.03
CA GLU A 96 -3.57 -1.36 -7.29
C GLU A 96 -2.93 -2.62 -6.71
N LEU A 97 -3.04 -2.82 -5.40
CA LEU A 97 -2.43 -3.94 -4.70
C LEU A 97 -3.46 -4.66 -3.84
N PRO A 98 -3.47 -6.01 -3.83
CA PRO A 98 -4.38 -6.77 -2.98
C PRO A 98 -3.97 -6.59 -1.50
N LEU A 99 -4.94 -6.29 -0.65
CA LEU A 99 -4.71 -6.22 0.80
C LEU A 99 -4.45 -7.63 1.36
N THR A 100 -3.45 -7.76 2.21
CA THR A 100 -3.33 -8.96 3.06
C THR A 100 -4.41 -8.88 4.13
N ILE A 101 -5.45 -9.71 4.00
CA ILE A 101 -6.60 -9.72 4.92
C ILE A 101 -6.14 -10.24 6.28
N LEU A 102 -6.42 -9.46 7.33
CA LEU A 102 -6.15 -9.84 8.71
C LEU A 102 -7.39 -10.49 9.29
N ASN A 103 -7.56 -11.78 9.02
CA ASN A 103 -8.62 -12.55 9.68
C ASN A 103 -8.29 -12.69 11.18
N LYS A 104 -9.14 -12.09 12.01
CA LYS A 104 -9.34 -12.43 13.42
C LYS A 104 -10.83 -12.48 13.68
#